data_AF-A0A0D9WB51-F1
#
_entry.id   AF-A0A0D9WB51-F1
#
_cell.length_a   1.000
_cell.length_b   1.000
_cell.length_c   1.000
_cell.angle_alpha   90.00
_cell.angle_beta   90.00
_cell.angle_gamma   90.00
#
_symmetry.space_group_name_H-M   'P 1'
#
loop_
_entity.id
_entity.type
_entity.pdbx_description
1 polymer ?
#
loop_
_entity_poly.entity_id
_entity_poly.type
_entity_poly.pdbx_seq_one_letter_code
_entity_poly.pdbx_strand_id
1 'polypeptide(L)'
;MRRSAALLAATALLMLLVAVYMSIASYRLRIEEEETRQIFVEWKAKYDKSYTSIGEEEFRYAVFKKTRRIVDKHNAEADAGLQSYRVGLNIFADSTKEEMSRSCFIHGPEEEALLSSAKVCPCCRGTIIQAGGSTIPGQMKHSRI
;
A
#
# COMPACT_ATOMS: atom_id res chain seq x y z
N MET A 1 -32.00 -11.84 -47.39
CA MET A 1 -30.56 -11.66 -47.69
C MET A 1 -29.96 -10.39 -47.08
N ARG A 2 -30.44 -9.17 -47.39
CA ARG A 2 -29.85 -7.90 -46.88
C ARG A 2 -29.87 -7.73 -45.35
N ARG A 3 -30.96 -8.13 -44.68
CA ARG A 3 -31.09 -8.06 -43.21
C ARG A 3 -30.12 -9.01 -42.48
N SER A 4 -29.91 -10.21 -43.03
CA SER A 4 -28.94 -11.18 -42.49
C SER A 4 -27.50 -10.70 -42.65
N ALA A 5 -27.16 -10.10 -43.79
CA ALA A 5 -25.83 -9.50 -44.01
C ALA A 5 -25.56 -8.31 -43.08
N ALA A 6 -26.57 -7.46 -42.84
CA ALA A 6 -26.46 -6.35 -41.90
C ALA A 6 -26.26 -6.82 -40.45
N LEU A 7 -26.94 -7.90 -40.03
CA LEU A 7 -26.77 -8.49 -38.71
C LEU A 7 -25.36 -9.07 -38.52
N LEU A 8 -24.83 -9.79 -39.53
CA LEU A 8 -23.47 -10.32 -39.52
C LEU A 8 -22.41 -9.21 -39.48
N ALA A 9 -22.62 -8.12 -40.21
CA ALA A 9 -21.73 -6.96 -40.16
C ALA A 9 -21.76 -6.27 -38.79
N ALA A 10 -22.94 -6.13 -38.18
CA ALA A 10 -23.09 -5.53 -36.85
C ALA A 10 -22.45 -6.39 -35.75
N THR A 11 -22.60 -7.72 -35.79
CA THR A 11 -21.92 -8.60 -34.83
C THR A 11 -20.42 -8.62 -35.04
N ALA A 12 -19.93 -8.63 -36.29
CA ALA A 12 -18.51 -8.52 -36.57
C ALA A 12 -17.91 -7.21 -36.04
N LEU A 13 -18.59 -6.08 -36.24
CA LEU A 13 -18.18 -4.79 -35.69
C LEU A 13 -18.16 -4.82 -34.15
N LEU A 14 -19.18 -5.38 -33.51
CA LEU A 14 -19.22 -5.52 -32.05
C LEU A 14 -18.06 -6.37 -31.53
N MET A 15 -17.76 -7.51 -32.18
CA MET A 15 -16.64 -8.37 -31.84
C MET A 15 -15.29 -7.62 -31.97
N LEU A 16 -15.13 -6.82 -33.02
CA LEU A 16 -13.95 -5.98 -33.19
C LEU A 16 -13.82 -4.92 -32.08
N LEU A 17 -14.91 -4.27 -31.70
CA LEU A 17 -14.92 -3.29 -30.60
C LEU A 17 -14.53 -3.93 -29.28
N VAL A 18 -15.08 -5.12 -28.97
CA VAL A 18 -14.72 -5.87 -27.77
C VAL A 18 -13.25 -6.29 -27.81
N ALA A 19 -12.75 -6.78 -28.94
CA ALA A 19 -11.34 -7.16 -29.08
C ALA A 19 -10.40 -5.97 -28.87
N VAL A 20 -10.72 -4.80 -29.43
CA VAL A 20 -9.95 -3.56 -29.23
C VAL A 20 -9.99 -3.13 -27.76
N TYR A 21 -11.16 -3.15 -27.12
CA TYR A 21 -11.28 -2.82 -25.70
C TYR A 21 -10.45 -3.76 -24.81
N MET A 22 -10.53 -5.07 -25.04
CA MET A 22 -9.76 -6.07 -24.31
C MET A 22 -8.25 -5.90 -24.51
N SER A 23 -7.81 -5.58 -25.73
CA SER A 23 -6.40 -5.26 -26.01
C SER A 23 -5.91 -4.08 -25.17
N ILE A 24 -6.65 -2.98 -25.16
CA ILE A 24 -6.33 -1.79 -24.37
C ILE A 24 -6.31 -2.12 -22.88
N ALA A 25 -7.34 -2.78 -22.36
CA ALA A 25 -7.41 -3.17 -20.95
C ALA A 25 -6.24 -4.08 -20.54
N SER A 26 -5.87 -5.06 -21.37
CA SER A 26 -4.72 -5.94 -21.12
C SER A 26 -3.40 -5.19 -21.09
N TYR A 27 -3.22 -4.19 -21.96
CA TYR A 27 -2.03 -3.34 -21.96
C TYR A 27 -1.96 -2.50 -20.69
N ARG A 28 -3.09 -1.90 -20.26
CA ARG A 28 -3.17 -1.13 -19.02
C ARG A 28 -2.81 -1.96 -17.79
N LEU A 29 -3.34 -3.18 -17.68
CA LEU A 29 -3.04 -4.07 -16.57
C LEU A 29 -1.55 -4.45 -16.51
N ARG A 30 -0.91 -4.66 -17.67
CA ARG A 30 0.54 -4.94 -17.74
C ARG A 30 1.38 -3.76 -17.28
N ILE A 31 1.02 -2.54 -17.69
CA ILE A 31 1.72 -1.33 -17.25
C ILE A 31 1.56 -1.11 -15.74
N GLU A 32 0.34 -1.23 -15.19
CA GLU A 32 0.12 -1.11 -13.74
C GLU A 32 0.95 -2.14 -12.95
N GLU A 33 1.02 -3.38 -13.44
CA GLU A 33 1.83 -4.44 -12.83
C GLU A 33 3.31 -4.09 -12.83
N GLU A 34 3.85 -3.65 -13.97
CA GLU A 34 5.27 -3.28 -14.11
C GLU A 34 5.62 -2.07 -13.24
N GLU A 35 4.81 -1.02 -13.25
CA GLU A 35 4.98 0.15 -12.38
C GLU A 35 4.89 -0.23 -10.89
N THR A 36 4.05 -1.22 -10.55
CA THR A 36 3.95 -1.73 -9.18
C THR A 36 5.19 -2.51 -8.77
N ARG A 37 5.75 -3.32 -9.67
CA ARG A 37 7.00 -4.04 -9.45
C ARG A 37 8.17 -3.09 -9.26
N GLN A 38 8.29 -2.06 -10.10
CA GLN A 38 9.37 -1.07 -10.00
C GLN A 38 9.33 -0.34 -8.65
N ILE A 39 8.16 0.15 -8.25
CA ILE A 39 7.98 0.81 -6.95
C ILE A 39 8.23 -0.15 -5.78
N PHE A 40 7.90 -1.43 -5.91
CA PHE A 40 8.25 -2.43 -4.89
C PHE A 40 9.77 -2.61 -4.76
N VAL A 41 10.51 -2.66 -5.87
CA VAL A 41 11.97 -2.75 -5.85
C VAL A 41 12.59 -1.52 -5.17
N GLU A 42 12.15 -0.32 -5.55
CA GLU A 42 12.61 0.93 -4.95
C GLU A 42 12.27 1.00 -3.45
N TRP A 43 11.06 0.60 -3.07
CA TRP A 43 10.62 0.55 -1.68
C TRP A 43 11.46 -0.45 -0.87
N LYS A 44 11.75 -1.63 -1.40
CA LYS A 44 12.61 -2.61 -0.74
C LYS A 44 14.01 -2.02 -0.50
N ALA A 45 14.59 -1.39 -1.52
CA ALA A 45 15.90 -0.74 -1.39
C ALA A 45 15.88 0.38 -0.34
N LYS A 46 14.81 1.19 -0.32
CA LYS A 46 14.64 2.28 0.65
C LYS A 46 14.58 1.79 2.11
N TYR A 47 14.00 0.62 2.36
CA TYR A 47 13.81 0.07 3.70
C TYR A 47 14.70 -1.16 4.00
N ASP A 48 15.71 -1.40 3.17
CA ASP A 48 16.67 -2.50 3.27
C ASP A 48 15.98 -3.88 3.44
N LYS A 49 14.98 -4.15 2.60
CA LYS A 49 14.17 -5.37 2.63
C LYS A 49 14.75 -6.44 1.70
N SER A 50 15.00 -7.61 2.25
CA SER A 50 15.34 -8.83 1.53
C SER A 50 14.47 -10.00 2.01
N TYR A 51 14.11 -10.92 1.12
CA TYR A 51 13.32 -12.09 1.45
C TYR A 51 14.08 -13.37 1.14
N THR A 52 13.77 -14.43 1.87
CA THR A 52 14.56 -15.68 1.88
C THR A 52 14.28 -16.53 0.64
N SER A 53 13.08 -16.39 0.06
CA SER A 53 12.66 -17.19 -1.09
C SER A 53 11.84 -16.38 -2.09
N ILE A 54 11.79 -16.85 -3.34
CA ILE A 54 10.93 -16.29 -4.38
C ILE A 54 9.45 -16.34 -3.95
N GLY A 55 9.03 -17.45 -3.32
CA GLY A 55 7.65 -17.58 -2.83
C GLY A 55 7.30 -16.55 -1.74
N GLU A 56 8.23 -16.28 -0.82
CA GLU A 56 8.06 -15.23 0.19
C GLU A 56 8.02 -13.84 -0.46
N GLU A 57 8.92 -13.56 -1.40
CA GLU A 57 8.95 -12.28 -2.11
C GLU A 57 7.65 -12.01 -2.89
N GLU A 58 7.12 -13.02 -3.59
CA GLU A 58 5.84 -12.92 -4.30
C GLU A 58 4.67 -12.68 -3.34
N PHE A 59 4.67 -13.35 -2.19
CA PHE A 59 3.68 -13.10 -1.14
C PHE A 59 3.76 -11.66 -0.61
N ARG A 60 4.96 -11.20 -0.27
CA ARG A 60 5.22 -9.84 0.23
C ARG A 60 4.86 -8.78 -0.79
N TYR A 61 5.15 -9.04 -2.07
CA TYR A 61 4.72 -8.21 -3.19
C TYR A 61 3.19 -8.12 -3.28
N ALA A 62 2.47 -9.24 -3.13
CA ALA A 62 1.00 -9.23 -3.17
C ALA A 62 0.40 -8.40 -2.02
N VAL A 63 0.97 -8.49 -0.81
CA VAL A 63 0.58 -7.64 0.34
C VAL A 63 0.89 -6.17 0.05
N PHE A 64 2.10 -5.88 -0.42
CA PHE A 64 2.53 -4.54 -0.80
C PHE A 64 1.62 -3.90 -1.85
N LYS A 65 1.29 -4.63 -2.92
CA LYS A 65 0.39 -4.18 -3.98
C LYS A 65 -0.99 -3.81 -3.43
N LYS A 66 -1.51 -4.57 -2.47
CA LYS A 66 -2.78 -4.25 -1.79
C LYS A 66 -2.65 -2.98 -0.96
N THR A 67 -1.57 -2.82 -0.20
CA THR A 67 -1.32 -1.61 0.60
C THR A 67 -1.18 -0.37 -0.28
N ARG A 68 -0.47 -0.47 -1.40
CA ARG A 68 -0.35 0.62 -2.37
C ARG A 68 -1.70 1.06 -2.91
N ARG A 69 -2.59 0.14 -3.29
CA ARG A 69 -3.95 0.48 -3.74
C ARG A 69 -4.74 1.27 -2.70
N ILE A 70 -4.55 0.97 -1.41
CA ILE A 70 -5.19 1.71 -0.31
C ILE A 70 -4.61 3.12 -0.22
N VAL A 71 -3.29 3.25 -0.31
CA VAL A 71 -2.58 4.55 -0.31
C VAL A 71 -3.01 5.41 -1.50
N ASP A 72 -3.00 4.84 -2.71
CA ASP A 72 -3.37 5.54 -3.94
C ASP A 72 -4.82 6.01 -3.89
N LYS A 73 -5.74 5.16 -3.40
CA LYS A 73 -7.15 5.55 -3.21
C LYS A 73 -7.30 6.69 -2.20
N HIS A 74 -6.68 6.60 -1.03
CA HIS A 74 -6.76 7.66 -0.02
C HIS A 74 -6.19 8.99 -0.54
N ASN A 75 -5.08 8.92 -1.27
CA ASN A 75 -4.44 10.09 -1.84
C ASN A 75 -5.26 10.70 -2.97
N ALA A 76 -5.96 9.90 -3.78
CA ALA A 76 -6.91 10.41 -4.77
C ALA A 76 -8.12 11.08 -4.09
N GLU A 77 -8.61 10.55 -2.98
CA GLU A 77 -9.66 11.20 -2.18
C GLU A 77 -9.17 12.50 -1.54
N ALA A 78 -7.91 12.56 -1.09
CA ALA A 78 -7.27 13.77 -0.59
C ALA A 78 -7.15 14.85 -1.69
N ASP A 79 -6.75 14.45 -2.91
CA ASP A 79 -6.68 15.34 -4.07
C ASP A 79 -8.06 15.88 -4.48
N ALA A 80 -9.12 15.10 -4.23
CA ALA A 80 -10.51 15.53 -4.39
C ALA A 80 -11.05 16.37 -3.21
N GLY A 81 -10.24 16.62 -2.17
CA GLY A 81 -10.63 17.38 -0.97
C GLY A 81 -11.51 16.60 0.02
N LEU A 82 -11.68 15.29 -0.16
CA LEU A 82 -12.48 14.42 0.72
C LEU A 82 -11.70 13.95 1.95
N GLN A 83 -10.38 13.94 1.85
CA GLN A 83 -9.47 13.68 2.98
C GLN A 83 -8.61 14.92 3.23
N SER A 84 -8.35 15.22 4.49
CA SER A 84 -7.56 16.40 4.88
C SER A 84 -6.05 16.18 4.83
N TYR A 85 -5.60 14.95 4.54
CA TYR A 85 -4.20 14.56 4.57
C TYR A 85 -3.90 13.51 3.50
N ARG A 86 -2.60 13.28 3.27
CA ARG A 86 -2.08 12.23 2.39
C ARG A 86 -1.35 11.18 3.22
N VAL A 87 -1.28 9.97 2.68
CA VAL A 87 -0.51 8.86 3.26
C VAL A 87 0.56 8.37 2.28
N GLY A 88 1.57 7.70 2.81
CA GLY A 88 2.68 7.16 2.02
C GLY A 88 2.99 5.72 2.40
N LEU A 89 3.73 5.04 1.52
CA LEU A 89 4.22 3.68 1.76
C LEU A 89 5.33 3.70 2.83
N ASN A 90 5.03 3.09 3.98
CA ASN A 90 5.95 2.98 5.12
C ASN A 90 6.68 1.62 5.13
N ILE A 91 7.53 1.38 6.14
CA ILE A 91 8.31 0.14 6.32
C ILE A 91 7.45 -1.14 6.47
N PHE A 92 6.17 -0.97 6.80
CA PHE A 92 5.22 -2.06 6.99
C PHE A 92 4.29 -2.28 5.79
N ALA A 93 4.60 -1.68 4.63
CA ALA A 93 3.73 -1.80 3.46
C ALA A 93 3.57 -3.25 2.97
N ASP A 94 4.52 -4.13 3.27
CA ASP A 94 4.55 -5.57 2.99
C ASP A 94 3.96 -6.45 4.11
N SER A 95 3.44 -5.83 5.18
CA SER A 95 2.97 -6.54 6.38
C SER A 95 1.46 -6.76 6.33
N THR A 96 1.02 -7.95 6.73
CA THR A 96 -0.40 -8.27 6.90
C THR A 96 -0.96 -7.58 8.15
N LYS A 97 -2.29 -7.48 8.25
CA LYS A 97 -2.93 -6.87 9.43
C LYS A 97 -2.62 -7.66 10.70
N GLU A 98 -2.52 -8.97 10.57
CA GLU A 98 -2.22 -9.91 11.65
C GLU A 98 -0.76 -9.77 12.11
N GLU A 99 0.18 -9.60 11.19
CA GLU A 99 1.59 -9.32 11.51
C GLU A 99 1.75 -7.95 12.18
N MET A 100 1.05 -6.93 11.68
CA MET A 100 1.03 -5.60 12.28
C MET A 100 0.53 -5.64 13.72
N SER A 101 -0.59 -6.35 13.96
CA SER A 101 -1.15 -6.53 15.30
C SER A 101 -0.13 -7.19 16.25
N ARG A 102 0.48 -8.29 15.83
CA ARG A 102 1.50 -8.97 16.66
C ARG A 102 2.72 -8.09 16.94
N SER A 103 3.16 -7.30 15.96
CA SER A 103 4.32 -6.41 16.10
C SER A 103 4.05 -5.22 17.04
N CYS A 104 2.83 -4.67 17.02
CA CYS A 104 2.42 -3.55 17.88
C CYS A 104 2.01 -3.95 19.30
N PHE A 105 1.72 -5.23 19.57
CA PHE A 105 1.27 -5.73 20.88
C PHE A 105 2.30 -6.62 21.60
N ILE A 106 3.60 -6.33 21.46
CA ILE A 106 4.62 -7.01 22.26
C ILE A 106 4.69 -6.40 23.68
N HIS A 107 3.90 -7.03 24.55
CA HIS A 107 3.90 -7.09 26.03
C HIS A 107 3.19 -5.99 26.85
N GLY A 108 1.95 -6.28 27.27
CA GLY A 108 1.59 -6.13 28.69
C GLY A 108 2.14 -7.35 29.46
N PRO A 109 2.81 -7.19 30.61
CA PRO A 109 3.39 -8.32 31.33
C PRO A 109 2.30 -9.15 32.01
N GLU A 110 2.37 -10.47 31.83
CA GLU A 110 2.15 -11.38 32.96
C GLU A 110 3.31 -11.13 33.93
N GLU A 111 2.95 -11.01 35.21
CA GLU A 111 3.74 -10.50 36.33
C GLU A 111 5.17 -11.05 36.40
N GLU A 112 6.11 -10.20 36.84
CA GLU A 112 7.52 -10.49 37.17
C GLU A 112 8.57 -10.62 36.04
N ALA A 113 9.14 -9.48 35.66
CA ALA A 113 10.59 -9.36 35.45
C ALA A 113 11.00 -7.90 35.66
N LEU A 114 11.35 -7.58 36.90
CA LEU A 114 11.98 -6.33 37.32
C LEU A 114 13.40 -6.23 36.74
N LEU A 115 13.78 -5.00 36.38
CA LEU A 115 15.17 -4.54 36.22
C LEU A 115 15.98 -5.12 35.05
N SER A 116 15.65 -4.76 33.81
CA SER A 116 16.65 -4.16 32.90
C SER A 116 16.00 -3.76 31.57
N SER A 117 16.43 -2.60 31.06
CA SER A 117 16.30 -2.14 29.67
C SER A 117 14.89 -2.00 29.09
N ALA A 118 14.55 -0.74 28.81
CA ALA A 118 13.41 -0.27 28.05
C ALA A 118 12.91 -1.25 26.97
N LYS A 119 11.65 -1.66 27.06
CA LYS A 119 10.93 -2.30 25.96
C LYS A 119 10.61 -1.23 24.91
N VAL A 120 11.47 -1.11 23.91
CA VAL A 120 11.25 -0.24 22.74
C VAL A 120 10.19 -0.92 21.85
N CYS A 121 9.06 -0.27 21.57
CA CYS A 121 8.18 -0.78 20.51
C CYS A 121 8.94 -0.69 19.17
N PRO A 122 9.15 -1.80 18.44
CA PRO A 122 9.76 -1.75 17.11
C PRO A 122 8.93 -0.90 16.13
N CYS A 123 7.63 -0.72 16.44
CA CYS A 123 6.67 0.06 15.68
C CYS A 123 6.90 1.57 15.73
N CYS A 124 7.45 2.08 16.83
CA CYS A 124 7.63 3.51 17.08
C CYS A 124 9.11 3.78 17.22
N ARG A 125 9.79 4.07 16.12
CA ARG A 125 11.11 4.72 16.17
C ARG A 125 10.91 6.14 16.70
N GLY A 126 10.75 6.27 18.02
CA GLY A 126 10.66 7.50 18.79
C GLY A 126 9.32 8.24 18.73
N THR A 127 8.30 7.81 19.48
CA THR A 127 7.31 8.73 20.06
C THR A 127 6.79 8.12 21.36
N ILE A 128 7.16 8.75 22.47
CA ILE A 128 6.55 8.50 23.77
C ILE A 128 5.11 8.99 23.67
N ILE A 129 4.11 8.11 23.76
CA ILE A 129 2.75 8.54 24.09
C ILE A 129 2.79 8.79 25.60
N GLN A 130 3.06 10.04 25.97
CA GLN A 130 3.24 10.44 27.36
C GLN A 130 1.94 10.21 28.12
N ALA A 131 2.05 9.40 29.17
CA ALA A 131 1.06 9.35 30.24
C ALA A 131 1.03 10.71 30.94
N GLY A 132 -0.18 11.22 31.23
CA GLY A 132 -0.39 12.32 32.16
C GLY A 132 -0.22 13.70 31.53
N GLY A 133 -1.28 14.50 31.64
CA GLY A 133 -1.34 15.85 31.08
C GLY A 133 -0.26 16.79 31.64
N SER A 134 0.39 17.50 30.74
CA SER A 134 0.74 18.92 30.89
C SER A 134 1.12 19.45 29.49
N THR A 135 0.35 20.40 28.99
CA THR A 135 0.74 21.33 27.92
C THR A 135 2.10 21.96 28.25
N ILE A 136 3.04 22.15 27.31
CA ILE A 136 3.57 23.45 26.77
C ILE A 136 4.44 23.18 25.48
N PRO A 137 5.01 24.17 24.72
CA PRO A 137 4.59 24.47 23.33
C PRO A 137 5.72 24.49 22.27
N GLY A 138 5.34 24.59 20.99
CA GLY A 138 6.21 25.02 19.87
C GLY A 138 7.07 23.90 19.28
N GLN A 139 7.25 23.76 17.97
CA GLN A 139 7.18 24.72 16.88
C GLN A 139 6.75 23.97 15.61
N MET A 140 5.74 24.51 14.92
CA MET A 140 5.56 24.32 13.49
C MET A 140 6.76 24.93 12.77
N LYS A 141 7.38 24.19 11.85
CA LYS A 141 7.94 24.80 10.63
C LYS A 141 7.54 23.95 9.43
N HIS A 142 6.62 24.52 8.66
CA HIS A 142 6.43 24.19 7.26
C HIS A 142 7.77 24.18 6.53
N SER A 143 7.96 23.22 5.63
CA SER A 143 8.83 23.43 4.47
C SER A 143 8.05 23.00 3.24
N ARG A 144 7.58 24.04 2.56
CA ARG A 144 7.21 24.06 1.15
C ARG A 144 8.50 24.05 0.36
N ILE A 145 8.70 23.07 -0.52
CA ILE A 145 9.27 23.23 -1.85
C ILE A 145 8.48 22.28 -2.75
#